data_AF-A0A968JNQ9-F1
#
_entry.id   AF-A0A968JNQ9-F1
#
_cell.length_a   1.000
_cell.length_b   1.000
_cell.length_c   1.000
_cell.angle_alpha   90.00
_cell.angle_beta   90.00
_cell.angle_gamma   90.00
#
_symmetry.space_group_name_H-M   'P 1'
#
loop_
_entity.id
_entity.type
_entity.pdbx_description
1 polymer ?
#
loop_
_entity_poly.entity_id
_entity_poly.type
_entity_poly.pdbx_seq_one_letter_code
_entity_poly.pdbx_strand_id
1 'polypeptide(L)'
;TNHGLNQYSRESGKFRRFYKSDGLPDNTVLGIVTDHSGHLWISTTKGLSELDTENMTFKTYNEHDGLNSISFNRGAFFCSSEFEVFFGSTGGAYCFLSR
;
A
#
# COMPACT_ATOMS: atom_id res chain seq x y z
N THR A 1 1.76 10.39 1.83
CA THR A 1 1.36 11.75 2.28
C THR A 1 -0.17 11.82 2.36
N ASN A 2 -0.79 12.97 2.65
CA ASN A 2 -2.24 13.17 2.45
C ASN A 2 -2.61 13.55 1.00
N HIS A 3 -1.64 13.59 0.10
CA HIS A 3 -1.79 13.97 -1.31
C HIS A 3 -1.00 13.01 -2.20
N GLY A 4 -1.19 11.71 -2.04
CA GLY A 4 -0.56 10.66 -2.84
C GLY A 4 0.75 10.09 -2.27
N LEU A 5 1.30 9.15 -3.05
CA LEU A 5 2.58 8.48 -2.82
C LEU A 5 3.69 9.20 -3.61
N ASN A 6 4.79 9.53 -2.94
CA ASN A 6 5.95 10.13 -3.57
C ASN A 6 7.06 9.09 -3.70
N GLN A 7 7.60 8.93 -4.90
CA GLN A 7 8.81 8.15 -5.18
C GLN A 7 9.93 9.12 -5.51
N TYR A 8 11.05 9.03 -4.80
CA TYR A 8 12.25 9.82 -5.04
C TYR A 8 13.30 8.97 -5.76
N SER A 9 13.77 9.43 -6.92
CA SER A 9 14.91 8.82 -7.62
C SER A 9 16.20 9.52 -7.18
N ARG A 10 17.10 8.76 -6.54
CA ARG A 10 18.42 9.27 -6.13
C ARG A 10 19.31 9.61 -7.32
N GLU A 11 19.17 8.87 -8.43
CA GLU A 11 19.95 9.07 -9.65
C GLU A 11 19.60 10.38 -10.35
N SER A 12 18.30 10.65 -10.55
CA SER A 12 17.85 11.86 -11.25
C SER A 12 17.59 13.05 -10.32
N GLY A 13 17.52 12.83 -9.00
CA GLY A 13 17.13 13.83 -8.02
C GLY A 13 15.66 14.26 -8.12
N LYS A 14 14.82 13.53 -8.86
CA LYS A 14 13.42 13.90 -9.14
C LYS A 14 12.43 13.11 -8.31
N PHE A 15 11.27 13.73 -8.09
CA PHE A 15 10.09 13.07 -7.53
C PHE A 15 9.11 12.65 -8.64
N ARG A 16 8.61 11.43 -8.53
CA ARG A 16 7.39 10.96 -9.21
C ARG A 16 6.29 10.84 -8.17
N ARG A 17 5.06 11.19 -8.54
CA ARG A 17 3.91 11.16 -7.63
C ARG A 17 2.81 10.29 -8.21
N PHE A 18 2.23 9.46 -7.36
CA PHE A 18 1.10 8.60 -7.68
C PHE A 18 -0.12 9.04 -6.88
N TYR A 19 -1.26 9.03 -7.56
CA TYR A 19 -2.56 9.40 -7.06
C TYR A 19 -3.56 8.26 -7.27
N LYS A 20 -4.80 8.51 -6.85
CA LYS A 20 -5.93 7.63 -7.14
C LYS A 20 -6.10 7.35 -8.65
N SER A 21 -5.83 8.35 -9.50
CA SER A 21 -5.87 8.19 -10.96
C SER A 21 -4.83 7.21 -11.51
N ASP A 22 -3.76 6.96 -10.75
CA ASP A 22 -2.67 6.05 -11.14
C ASP A 22 -2.88 4.62 -10.61
N GLY A 23 -3.88 4.40 -9.75
CA GLY A 23 -4.21 3.08 -9.21
C GLY A 23 -4.34 3.02 -7.68
N LEU A 24 -3.94 4.06 -6.93
CA LEU A 24 -4.13 4.08 -5.48
C LEU A 24 -5.63 4.05 -5.11
N PRO A 25 -6.05 3.38 -4.02
CA PRO A 25 -7.43 3.43 -3.56
C PRO A 25 -7.87 4.84 -3.10
N ASP A 26 -6.99 5.56 -2.41
CA ASP A 26 -7.15 6.96 -1.99
C ASP A 26 -5.82 7.70 -1.99
N ASN A 27 -5.84 9.04 -2.09
CA ASN A 27 -4.64 9.87 -2.03
C ASN A 27 -4.06 9.96 -0.61
N THR A 28 -4.83 9.61 0.42
CA THR A 28 -4.35 9.63 1.80
C THR A 28 -3.63 8.34 2.14
N VAL A 29 -2.30 8.35 2.03
CA VAL A 29 -1.43 7.22 2.38
C VAL A 29 -1.20 7.17 3.90
N LEU A 30 -1.42 5.99 4.48
CA LEU A 30 -1.36 5.71 5.91
C LEU A 30 -0.14 4.89 6.30
N GLY A 31 0.34 4.02 5.41
CA GLY A 31 1.50 3.18 5.63
C GLY A 31 2.04 2.59 4.34
N ILE A 32 3.30 2.20 4.38
CA ILE A 32 4.01 1.55 3.27
C ILE A 32 4.88 0.46 3.88
N VAL A 33 4.80 -0.74 3.36
CA VAL A 33 5.70 -1.85 3.70
C VAL A 33 6.16 -2.53 2.42
N THR A 34 7.41 -2.97 2.40
CA THR A 34 7.97 -3.74 1.29
C THR A 34 7.86 -5.22 1.65
N ASP A 35 7.42 -6.04 0.71
CA ASP A 35 7.46 -7.49 0.88
C ASP A 35 8.80 -8.08 0.41
N HIS A 36 8.96 -9.40 0.55
CA HIS A 36 10.19 -10.08 0.16
C HIS A 36 10.40 -10.18 -1.36
N SER A 37 9.34 -10.00 -2.14
CA SER A 37 9.40 -9.95 -3.62
C SER A 37 9.78 -8.55 -4.13
N GLY A 38 9.89 -7.57 -3.23
CA GLY A 38 10.23 -6.19 -3.57
C GLY A 38 9.01 -5.34 -3.96
N HIS A 39 7.80 -5.88 -3.90
CA HIS A 39 6.59 -5.09 -4.10
C HIS A 39 6.35 -4.17 -2.92
N LEU A 40 5.74 -3.01 -3.19
CA LEU A 40 5.31 -2.08 -2.14
C LEU A 40 3.84 -2.28 -1.85
N TRP A 41 3.52 -2.54 -0.59
CA TRP A 41 2.16 -2.56 -0.10
C TRP A 41 1.83 -1.23 0.57
N ILE A 42 0.80 -0.55 0.09
CA ILE A 42 0.44 0.81 0.49
C ILE A 42 -0.98 0.81 1.05
N SER A 43 -1.12 1.14 2.33
CA SER A 43 -2.44 1.36 2.94
C SER A 43 -2.88 2.81 2.77
N THR A 44 -4.17 2.98 2.49
CA THR A 44 -4.84 4.27 2.31
C THR A 44 -6.11 4.34 3.14
N THR A 45 -6.77 5.49 3.19
CA THR A 45 -8.07 5.62 3.89
C THR A 45 -9.21 4.84 3.23
N LYS A 46 -9.06 4.32 2.01
CA LYS A 46 -10.13 3.60 1.28
C LYS A 46 -9.68 2.25 0.73
N GLY A 47 -8.67 1.62 1.34
CA GLY A 47 -8.17 0.33 0.90
C GLY A 47 -6.65 0.25 0.85
N LEU A 48 -6.17 -0.79 0.17
CA LEU A 48 -4.76 -1.13 0.01
C LEU A 48 -4.40 -1.28 -1.47
N SER A 49 -3.15 -1.01 -1.82
CA SER A 49 -2.61 -1.38 -3.12
C SER A 49 -1.25 -2.03 -2.99
N GLU A 50 -1.04 -3.07 -3.77
CA GLU A 50 0.26 -3.65 -4.09
C GLU A 50 0.80 -2.96 -5.35
N LEU A 51 2.02 -2.44 -5.28
CA LEU A 51 2.74 -1.82 -6.39
C LEU A 51 3.92 -2.71 -6.77
N ASP A 52 3.88 -3.25 -7.98
CA ASP A 52 5.02 -3.84 -8.64
C ASP A 52 6.01 -2.72 -8.99
N THR A 53 7.19 -2.75 -8.36
CA THR A 53 8.19 -1.68 -8.54
C THR A 53 8.99 -1.79 -9.83
N GLU A 54 8.94 -2.94 -10.52
CA GLU A 54 9.60 -3.14 -11.81
C GLU A 54 8.71 -2.64 -12.95
N ASN A 55 7.44 -3.07 -12.95
CA ASN A 55 6.47 -2.74 -14.00
C ASN A 55 5.67 -1.47 -13.70
N MET A 56 5.74 -0.96 -12.46
CA MET A 56 5.02 0.23 -12.01
C MET A 56 3.50 0.12 -12.17
N THR A 57 2.98 -1.08 -11.90
CA THR A 57 1.55 -1.41 -11.97
C THR A 57 0.95 -1.58 -10.58
N PHE A 58 -0.30 -1.15 -10.41
CA PHE A 58 -1.02 -1.27 -9.16
C PHE A 58 -2.05 -2.39 -9.22
N LYS A 59 -2.09 -3.19 -8.16
CA LYS A 59 -3.20 -4.08 -7.84
C LYS A 59 -3.87 -3.58 -6.58
N THR A 60 -5.17 -3.30 -6.67
CA THR A 60 -5.90 -2.56 -5.64
C THR A 60 -6.96 -3.41 -4.99
N TYR A 61 -7.04 -3.32 -3.68
CA TYR A 61 -7.97 -4.02 -2.81
C TYR A 61 -8.80 -2.99 -2.06
N ASN A 62 -10.13 -3.13 -2.09
CA ASN A 62 -11.07 -2.21 -1.45
C ASN A 62 -12.22 -2.98 -0.77
N GLU A 63 -13.29 -2.28 -0.42
CA GLU A 63 -14.47 -2.87 0.24
C GLU A 63 -15.06 -4.04 -0.56
N HIS A 64 -15.08 -3.94 -1.89
CA HIS A 64 -15.57 -5.02 -2.77
C HIS A 64 -14.70 -6.29 -2.73
N ASP A 65 -13.47 -6.18 -2.26
CA ASP A 65 -12.51 -7.29 -2.08
C ASP A 65 -12.51 -7.84 -0.65
N GLY A 66 -13.45 -7.38 0.20
CA GLY A 66 -13.60 -7.84 1.59
C GLY A 66 -12.95 -6.92 2.63
N LEU A 67 -12.45 -5.74 2.25
CA LEU A 67 -11.89 -4.75 3.17
C LEU A 67 -12.94 -3.82 3.82
N ASN A 68 -14.17 -4.31 3.99
CA ASN A 68 -15.35 -3.51 4.36
C ASN A 68 -15.14 -2.55 5.53
N SER A 69 -15.45 -1.26 5.33
CA SER A 69 -15.73 -0.25 6.38
C SER A 69 -14.65 -0.06 7.46
N ILE A 70 -13.39 -0.29 7.14
CA ILE A 70 -12.34 -0.27 8.14
C ILE A 70 -11.29 0.79 7.81
N SER A 71 -11.04 1.66 8.78
CA SER A 71 -9.92 2.60 8.73
C SER A 71 -8.65 1.86 9.11
N PHE A 72 -7.70 1.78 8.18
CA PHE A 72 -6.35 1.33 8.51
C PHE A 72 -5.73 2.28 9.53
N ASN A 73 -5.01 1.71 10.49
CA ASN A 73 -4.29 2.51 11.48
C ASN A 73 -2.98 2.99 10.85
N ARG A 74 -2.69 4.29 10.99
CA ARG A 74 -1.45 4.89 10.47
C ARG A 74 -0.25 4.17 11.08
N GLY A 75 0.67 3.70 10.24
CA GLY A 75 1.88 2.99 10.69
C GLY A 75 1.66 1.55 11.15
N ALA A 76 0.43 1.02 11.13
CA ALA A 76 0.15 -0.35 11.57
C ALA A 76 0.32 -1.32 10.40
N PHE A 77 1.56 -1.68 10.09
CA PHE A 77 1.90 -2.65 9.06
C PHE A 77 3.10 -3.50 9.48
N PHE A 78 3.17 -4.73 8.98
CA PHE A 78 4.27 -5.64 9.24
C PHE A 78 4.41 -6.65 8.11
N CYS A 79 5.63 -6.94 7.67
CA CYS A 79 5.92 -8.07 6.78
C CYS A 79 6.56 -9.18 7.61
N SER A 80 5.95 -10.38 7.63
CA SER A 80 6.51 -11.54 8.33
C SER A 80 7.65 -12.17 7.54
N SER A 81 8.40 -13.07 8.17
CA SER A 81 9.42 -13.89 7.48
C SER A 81 8.84 -14.96 6.56
N GLU A 82 7.52 -15.20 6.61
CA GLU A 82 6.82 -16.25 5.86
C GLU A 82 6.05 -15.69 4.65
N PHE A 83 6.51 -14.55 4.10
CA PHE A 83 5.89 -13.90 2.95
C PHE A 83 4.44 -13.45 3.20
N GLU A 84 4.13 -13.02 4.41
CA GLU A 84 2.84 -12.42 4.74
C GLU A 84 3.00 -10.93 5.01
N VAL A 85 2.01 -10.15 4.57
CA VAL A 85 1.91 -8.73 4.86
C VAL A 85 0.66 -8.48 5.69
N PHE A 86 0.86 -7.87 6.85
CA PHE A 86 -0.17 -7.53 7.81
C PHE A 86 -0.46 -6.04 7.79
N PHE A 87 -1.75 -5.68 7.87
CA PHE A 87 -2.21 -4.31 8.06
C PHE A 87 -3.21 -4.23 9.21
N GLY A 88 -2.86 -3.45 10.23
CA GLY A 88 -3.70 -3.20 11.40
C GLY A 88 -4.76 -2.15 11.11
N SER A 89 -5.91 -2.32 11.75
CA SER A 89 -7.14 -1.65 11.35
C SER A 89 -8.09 -1.53 12.55
N THR A 90 -9.11 -0.68 12.46
CA THR A 90 -10.12 -0.55 13.53
C THR A 90 -10.92 -1.83 13.78
N GLY A 91 -10.97 -2.75 12.80
CA GLY A 91 -11.67 -4.04 12.89
C GLY A 91 -10.78 -5.24 13.23
N GLY A 92 -9.48 -5.03 13.47
CA GLY A 92 -8.50 -6.12 13.65
C GLY A 92 -7.31 -5.98 12.71
N ALA A 93 -6.81 -7.09 12.16
CA ALA A 93 -5.72 -7.09 11.19
C ALA A 93 -6.09 -7.87 9.92
N TYR A 94 -5.64 -7.37 8.78
CA TYR A 94 -5.70 -8.06 7.49
C TYR A 94 -4.36 -8.71 7.19
N CYS A 95 -4.38 -9.91 6.63
CA CYS A 95 -3.21 -10.63 6.18
C CYS A 95 -3.31 -10.88 4.67
N PHE A 96 -2.22 -10.63 3.95
CA PHE A 96 -2.06 -10.92 2.54
C PHE A 96 -0.83 -11.79 2.34
N LEU A 97 -0.93 -12.80 1.49
CA LEU A 97 0.23 -13.58 1.07
C LEU A 97 0.94 -12.81 -0.06
N SER A 98 2.14 -12.32 0.20
CA SER A 98 3.09 -11.93 -0.84
C SER A 98 3.65 -13.20 -1.46
N ARG A 99 3.80 -13.26 -2.78
CA ARG A 99 4.38 -14.40 -3.48
C ARG A 99 5.47 -13.94 -4.43
#